data_AF-A0A0D9SBA0-F1
#
_entry.id   AF-A0A0D9SBA0-F1
#
_cell.length_a   1.000
_cell.length_b   1.000
_cell.length_c   1.000
_cell.angle_alpha   90.00
_cell.angle_beta   90.00
_cell.angle_gamma   90.00
#
_symmetry.space_group_name_H-M   'P 1'
#
loop_
_entity.id
_entity.type
_entity.pdbx_description
1 polymer ?
#
loop_
_entity_poly.entity_id
_entity_poly.type
_entity_poly.pdbx_seq_one_letter_code
_entity_poly.pdbx_strand_id
1 'polypeptide(L)' 'MFPSAVFFAKSKSKNILVRMVSQAGTGFCFNTKRNRLKEKLTLLHYDPVVKQRVLFVEDKK' A
#
# COMPACT_ATOMS: atom_id res chain seq x y z
N MET A 1 -23.21 -25.33 -34.70
CA MET A 1 -23.29 -24.88 -33.30
C MET A 1 -21.87 -24.52 -32.86
N PHE A 2 -21.50 -23.24 -32.93
CA PHE A 2 -20.15 -22.77 -32.58
C PHE A 2 -20.11 -22.43 -31.09
N PRO A 3 -19.14 -22.93 -30.30
CA PRO A 3 -18.99 -22.49 -28.92
C PRO A 3 -18.37 -21.09 -28.92
N SER A 4 -19.14 -20.09 -28.50
CA SER A 4 -18.64 -18.75 -28.23
C SER A 4 -17.67 -18.78 -27.05
N ALA A 5 -16.40 -18.44 -27.28
CA ALA A 5 -15.40 -18.31 -26.24
C ALA A 5 -15.73 -17.10 -25.35
N VAL A 6 -16.20 -17.35 -24.14
CA VAL A 6 -16.42 -16.31 -23.13
C VAL A 6 -15.09 -16.04 -22.44
N PHE A 7 -14.48 -14.88 -22.71
CA PHE A 7 -13.27 -14.46 -22.01
C PHE A 7 -13.63 -14.00 -20.59
N PHE A 8 -13.23 -14.78 -19.58
CA PHE A 8 -13.31 -14.33 -18.19
C PHE A 8 -12.29 -13.20 -17.95
N ALA A 9 -12.79 -12.03 -17.53
CA ALA A 9 -11.93 -10.92 -17.15
C ALA A 9 -11.06 -11.32 -15.94
N LYS A 10 -9.76 -11.05 -16.03
CA LYS A 10 -8.79 -11.37 -14.98
C LYS A 10 -9.11 -10.58 -13.71
N SER A 11 -9.33 -11.28 -12.60
CA SER A 11 -9.65 -10.65 -11.32
C SER A 11 -8.46 -9.82 -10.82
N LYS A 12 -8.74 -8.63 -10.29
CA LYS A 12 -7.72 -7.75 -9.71
C LYS A 12 -7.16 -8.37 -8.42
N SER A 13 -5.88 -8.13 -8.15
CA SER A 13 -5.26 -8.61 -6.91
C SER A 13 -5.96 -8.05 -5.67
N LYS A 14 -6.17 -8.92 -4.68
CA LYS A 14 -6.74 -8.58 -3.37
C LYS A 14 -5.86 -7.58 -2.61
N ASN A 15 -4.55 -7.78 -2.66
CA ASN A 15 -3.57 -6.92 -2.00
C ASN A 15 -2.86 -6.01 -2.99
N ILE A 16 -2.53 -4.81 -2.53
CA ILE A 16 -1.73 -3.80 -3.22
C ILE A 16 -0.51 -3.47 -2.38
N LEU A 17 0.59 -3.14 -3.06
CA LEU A 17 1.81 -2.65 -2.43
C LEU A 17 1.71 -1.13 -2.36
N VAL A 18 1.88 -0.60 -1.16
CA VAL A 18 1.72 0.82 -0.85
C VAL A 18 2.98 1.37 -0.22
N ARG A 19 3.26 2.64 -0.50
CA ARG A 19 4.38 3.36 0.08
C ARG A 19 3.90 4.09 1.33
N MET A 20 4.57 3.85 2.45
CA MET A 20 4.36 4.52 3.73
C MET A 20 5.40 5.62 3.84
N VAL A 21 4.98 6.84 4.15
CA VAL A 21 5.84 8.03 4.27
C VAL A 21 5.87 8.50 5.72
N SER A 22 7.05 8.79 6.23
CA SER A 22 7.25 9.33 7.58
C SER A 22 6.62 10.71 7.72
N GLN A 23 5.80 10.92 8.74
CA GLN A 23 5.22 12.24 9.05
C GLN A 23 6.23 13.20 9.69
N ALA A 24 7.44 12.73 10.05
CA ALA A 24 8.49 13.62 10.55
C ALA A 24 9.19 14.45 9.44
N GLY A 25 8.77 14.33 8.17
CA GLY A 25 9.32 15.13 7.07
C GLY A 25 10.75 14.74 6.66
N THR A 26 11.25 13.58 7.09
CA THR A 26 12.59 13.09 6.81
C THR A 26 12.78 12.51 5.41
N GLY A 27 11.68 12.26 4.70
CA GLY A 27 11.69 11.56 3.41
C GLY A 27 11.90 10.06 3.53
N PHE A 28 12.04 9.50 4.74
CA PHE A 28 12.12 8.05 4.91
C PHE A 28 10.78 7.39 4.57
N CYS A 29 10.84 6.40 3.69
CA CYS A 29 9.66 5.70 3.19
C CYS A 29 9.92 4.19 3.14
N PHE A 30 8.90 3.39 3.38
CA PHE A 30 8.97 1.94 3.21
C PHE A 30 7.72 1.39 2.53
N ASN A 31 7.83 0.19 1.95
CA ASN A 31 6.73 -0.44 1.26
C ASN A 31 6.04 -1.46 2.16
N THR A 32 4.70 -1.46 2.16
CA THR A 32 3.89 -2.48 2.85
C THR A 32 2.79 -3.00 1.95
N LYS A 33 2.22 -4.16 2.30
CA LYS A 33 1.10 -4.76 1.58
C LYS A 33 -0.18 -4.46 2.35
N ARG A 34 -1.21 -3.99 1.64
CA ARG A 34 -2.55 -3.82 2.22
C ARG A 34 -3.64 -4.38 1.31
N ASN A 35 -4.79 -4.68 1.90
CA ASN A 35 -5.98 -5.06 1.13
C ASN A 35 -6.51 -3.83 0.38
N ARG A 36 -6.81 -3.99 -0.92
CA ARG A 36 -7.29 -2.92 -1.80
C ARG A 36 -8.55 -2.22 -1.31
N LEU A 37 -9.45 -2.97 -0.66
CA LEU A 37 -10.76 -2.47 -0.21
C LEU A 37 -10.72 -1.83 1.18
N LYS A 38 -9.60 -1.90 1.91
CA LYS A 38 -9.47 -1.28 3.23
C LYS A 38 -9.20 0.22 3.12
N GLU A 39 -9.36 0.93 4.23
CA GLU A 39 -8.93 2.32 4.38
C GLU A 39 -7.40 2.45 4.33
N LYS A 40 -6.92 3.70 4.29
CA LYS A 40 -5.49 4.00 4.28
C LYS A 40 -4.83 3.54 5.56
N LEU A 41 -3.60 3.04 5.43
CA LEU A 41 -2.80 2.64 6.60
C LEU A 41 -2.18 3.86 7.29
N THR A 42 -2.30 3.87 8.62
CA THR A 42 -1.51 4.70 9.53
C THR A 42 -0.78 3.77 10.49
N LEU A 43 0.56 3.76 10.46
CA LEU A 43 1.39 2.84 11.22
C LEU A 43 2.38 3.61 12.07
N LEU A 44 2.62 3.15 13.30
CA LEU A 44 3.68 3.69 14.15
C LEU A 44 4.95 2.85 13.89
N HIS A 45 5.95 3.44 13.23
CA HIS A 45 7.16 2.74 12.82
C HIS A 45 8.42 3.54 13.18
N TYR A 46 9.56 2.85 13.27
CA TYR A 46 10.82 3.51 13.57
C TYR A 46 11.35 4.25 12.35
N ASP A 47 11.68 5.52 12.52
CA ASP A 47 12.37 6.32 11.52
C ASP A 47 13.88 6.37 11.87
N PRO A 48 14.78 5.79 11.05
CA PRO A 48 16.21 5.78 11.32
C PRO A 48 16.85 7.17 11.24
N VAL A 49 16.21 8.13 10.58
CA VAL A 49 16.71 9.50 10.44
C VAL A 49 16.49 10.28 11.75
N VAL A 50 15.29 10.19 12.33
CA VAL A 50 14.95 10.84 13.63
C VAL A 50 15.41 10.00 14.83
N LYS A 51 15.64 8.69 14.61
CA LYS A 51 15.93 7.69 15.64
C LYS A 51 14.81 7.53 16.67
N GLN A 52 13.56 7.72 16.23
CA GLN A 52 12.37 7.63 17.06
C GLN A 52 11.26 6.90 16.33
N ARG A 53 10.25 6.43 17.08
CA ARG A 53 9.03 5.88 16.48
C ARG A 53 8.10 7.02 16.09
N VAL A 54 7.83 7.14 14.80
CA VAL A 54 7.02 8.20 14.21
C VAL A 54 5.79 7.57 13.55
N LEU A 55 4.74 8.38 13.37
CA LEU A 55 3.58 8.00 12.59
C LEU A 55 3.92 8.02 11.09
N PHE A 56 3.58 6.95 10.39
CA PHE A 56 3.71 6.80 8.94
C PHE A 56 2.33 6.73 8.33
N VAL A 57 2.13 7.46 7.23
CA VAL A 57 0.87 7.48 6.49
C VAL A 57 1.10 6.93 5.10
N GLU A 58 0.12 6.18 4.60
CA GLU A 58 0.10 5.75 3.21
C GLU A 58 0.05 6.95 2.25
N ASP A 59 1.05 7.02 1.39
CA ASP A 59 1.07 7.96 0.29
C ASP A 59 0.04 7.55 -0.76
N LYS A 60 -0.73 8.52 -1.24
CA LYS A 60 -1.72 8.25 -2.29
C LYS A 60 -0.95 8.11 -3.59
N LYS A 61 -1.02 6.94 -4.22
CA LYS A 61 -0.78 6.85 -5.67
C LYS A 61 -1.86 7.64 -6.41
#